data_AF-E1JWI9-F1
#
_entry.id   AF-E1JWI9-F1
#
_cell.length_a   1.000
_cell.length_b   1.000
_cell.length_c   1.000
_cell.angle_alpha   90.00
_cell.angle_beta   90.00
_cell.angle_gamma   90.00
#
_symmetry.space_group_name_H-M   'P 1'
#
loop_
_entity.id
_entity.type
_entity.pdbx_description
1 polymer ?
#
loop_
_entity_poly.entity_id
_entity_poly.type
_entity_poly.pdbx_seq_one_letter_code
_entity_poly.pdbx_strand_id
1 'polypeptide(L)'
;MHEIETNFKFLLVEVERQIEATLAVVERHDERAIAKIEARDDYIDNLKSVIENACFATLHGGKRPSAAEVAYIRSFNIIGNNLERVGDHAVNIVRQTRHYDDPECIKRYDYKPFFDEVKHAFDWMPKAVLERNMSAALKICRCELHLDRLYKEQFDRIRDELRSGYQTGDLLTTLFIFRYLERMGDALLNVGEAAIFGITGDKFKIHQFTALKDILAESGHELPLSELEFESIWGTRSGCRIGRIADHAPNEALPRRDVIFKDGDTAKLRKEAANIERWESLLPGLPPRVEAFREGKKSSSMLVELLPGQTIQDLAVAGDLELLQRALTAQCLTAAALWQRTLSHDPIAAGCMPQLRARLGEVLTVHPNFDAPPRSIGAQPLPRLEAAIAAAEKVEEKLSAPFTVYIHGDYNSNNILYDPAADRIHYIDLHRSADADLAQDVSVFMISNFRLPIFDAERRRVLNTVIVEFFDFARSFAAKQGDTTFEIRVALGLARSLVTSTRFELSERFSRQMLSRGIYLLSRVAGHGGDPAGFRLPVAAVCY
;
A
#
# COMPACT_ATOMS: atom_id res chain seq x y z
N MET A 1 -12.90 13.24 24.74
CA MET A 1 -14.03 12.79 23.89
C MET A 1 -15.23 13.71 23.94
N HIS A 2 -15.92 13.88 25.07
CA HIS A 2 -17.13 14.72 25.13
C HIS A 2 -16.93 16.15 24.60
N GLU A 3 -15.79 16.77 24.95
CA GLU A 3 -15.39 18.08 24.43
C GLU A 3 -15.19 18.09 22.90
N ILE A 4 -14.54 17.06 22.35
CA ILE A 4 -14.33 16.91 20.90
C ILE A 4 -15.68 16.84 20.17
N GLU A 5 -16.58 15.97 20.62
CA GLU A 5 -17.91 15.79 20.00
C GLU A 5 -18.77 17.05 20.11
N THR A 6 -18.66 17.78 21.22
CA THR A 6 -19.38 19.04 21.42
C THR A 6 -18.89 20.12 20.46
N ASN A 7 -17.57 20.31 20.37
CA ASN A 7 -16.99 21.28 19.44
C ASN A 7 -17.23 20.89 17.97
N PHE A 8 -17.24 19.60 17.66
CA PHE A 8 -17.63 19.10 16.34
C PHE A 8 -19.06 19.49 15.97
N LYS A 9 -20.04 19.37 16.89
CA LYS A 9 -21.42 19.80 16.63
C LYS A 9 -21.50 21.31 16.36
N PHE A 10 -20.74 22.12 17.09
CA PHE A 10 -20.68 23.57 16.83
C PHE A 10 -20.07 23.88 15.46
N LEU A 11 -19.01 23.17 15.08
CA LEU A 11 -18.40 23.30 13.75
C LEU A 11 -19.40 22.96 12.64
N LEU A 12 -20.15 21.85 12.77
CA LEU A 12 -21.18 21.47 11.79
C LEU A 12 -22.21 22.57 11.57
N VAL A 13 -22.80 23.08 12.65
CA VAL A 13 -23.83 24.12 12.59
C VAL A 13 -23.29 25.40 11.96
N GLU A 14 -22.06 25.78 12.26
CA GLU A 14 -21.48 27.00 11.72
C GLU A 14 -21.19 26.88 10.22
N VAL A 15 -20.64 25.76 9.77
CA VAL A 15 -20.35 25.52 8.35
C VAL A 15 -21.66 25.42 7.56
N GLU A 16 -22.68 24.73 8.07
CA GLU A 16 -24.00 24.65 7.46
C GLU A 16 -24.62 26.04 7.27
N ARG A 17 -24.59 26.88 8.32
CA ARG A 17 -25.08 28.26 8.25
C ARG A 17 -24.29 29.10 7.25
N GLN A 18 -22.99 28.86 7.10
CA GLN A 18 -22.16 29.54 6.11
C GLN A 18 -22.51 29.14 4.68
N ILE A 19 -22.83 27.86 4.44
CA ILE A 19 -23.32 27.37 3.15
C ILE A 19 -24.67 28.02 2.81
N GLU A 20 -25.61 28.07 3.77
CA GLU A 20 -26.91 28.73 3.58
C GLU A 20 -26.77 30.24 3.29
N ALA A 21 -25.88 30.92 4.01
CA ALA A 21 -25.59 32.33 3.77
C ALA A 21 -24.94 32.56 2.40
N THR A 22 -24.07 31.64 1.95
CA THR A 22 -23.44 31.68 0.63
C THR A 22 -24.48 31.54 -0.48
N LEU A 23 -25.43 30.61 -0.34
CA LEU A 23 -26.56 30.48 -1.27
C LEU A 23 -27.37 31.79 -1.35
N ALA A 24 -27.68 32.40 -0.20
CA ALA A 24 -28.41 33.66 -0.17
C ALA A 24 -27.65 34.81 -0.86
N VAL A 25 -26.32 34.85 -0.75
CA VAL A 25 -25.46 35.80 -1.47
C VAL A 25 -25.52 35.54 -2.98
N VAL A 26 -25.44 34.29 -3.42
CA VAL A 26 -25.56 33.94 -4.84
C VAL A 26 -26.92 34.34 -5.40
N GLU A 27 -28.01 34.24 -4.61
CA GLU A 27 -29.35 34.61 -5.06
C GLU A 27 -29.59 36.13 -5.14
N ARG A 28 -29.04 36.89 -4.19
CA ARG A 28 -29.43 38.30 -3.96
C ARG A 28 -28.32 39.32 -4.18
N HIS A 29 -27.07 38.88 -4.23
CA HIS A 29 -25.89 39.74 -4.36
C HIS A 29 -25.88 40.91 -3.34
N ASP A 30 -26.22 40.62 -2.08
CA ASP A 30 -26.25 41.64 -1.03
C ASP A 30 -24.83 41.90 -0.47
N GLU A 31 -24.24 43.05 -0.81
CA GLU A 31 -22.91 43.46 -0.33
C GLU A 31 -22.77 43.44 1.19
N ARG A 32 -23.85 43.71 1.95
CA ARG A 32 -23.80 43.62 3.42
C ARG A 32 -23.66 42.18 3.90
N ALA A 33 -24.29 41.23 3.21
CA ALA A 33 -24.16 39.81 3.51
C ALA A 33 -22.77 39.30 3.15
N ILE A 34 -22.22 39.74 2.01
CA ILE A 34 -20.84 39.43 1.57
C ILE A 34 -19.84 39.87 2.64
N ALA A 35 -19.85 41.14 3.03
CA ALA A 35 -18.93 41.68 4.04
C ALA A 35 -19.06 40.97 5.41
N LYS A 36 -20.27 40.55 5.79
CA LYS A 36 -20.52 39.82 7.03
C LYS A 36 -19.92 38.41 7.01
N ILE A 37 -19.96 37.71 5.88
CA ILE A 37 -19.36 36.38 5.73
C ILE A 37 -17.83 36.51 5.75
N GLU A 38 -17.27 37.44 4.98
CA GLU A 38 -15.82 37.68 4.93
C GLU A 38 -15.24 38.08 6.29
N ALA A 39 -15.97 38.84 7.11
CA ALA A 39 -15.54 39.21 8.45
C ALA A 39 -15.56 38.05 9.47
N ARG A 40 -16.12 36.89 9.09
CA ARG A 40 -16.24 35.70 9.95
C ARG A 40 -15.41 34.52 9.45
N ASP A 41 -14.54 34.72 8.45
CA ASP A 41 -13.67 33.70 7.83
C ASP A 41 -12.93 32.87 8.91
N ASP A 42 -12.26 33.54 9.84
CA ASP A 42 -11.45 32.91 10.89
C ASP A 42 -12.25 32.11 11.95
N TYR A 43 -13.58 32.24 12.02
CA TYR A 43 -14.33 31.62 13.11
C TYR A 43 -14.39 30.09 12.98
N ILE A 44 -14.49 29.56 11.76
CA ILE A 44 -14.43 28.13 11.47
C ILE A 44 -13.03 27.58 11.77
N ASP A 45 -11.97 28.32 11.41
CA ASP A 45 -10.58 27.96 11.71
C ASP A 45 -10.31 27.82 13.21
N ASN A 46 -10.89 28.72 13.99
CA ASN A 46 -10.81 28.67 15.45
C ASN A 46 -11.49 27.41 16.01
N LEU A 47 -12.70 27.07 15.54
CA LEU A 47 -13.39 25.84 15.96
C LEU A 47 -12.62 24.58 15.56
N LYS A 48 -12.06 24.54 14.35
CA LYS A 48 -11.16 23.48 13.89
C LYS A 48 -9.96 23.34 14.82
N SER A 49 -9.34 24.46 15.21
CA SER A 49 -8.16 24.48 16.09
C SER A 49 -8.50 23.99 17.50
N VAL A 50 -9.68 24.33 18.02
CA VAL A 50 -10.18 23.81 19.31
C VAL A 50 -10.36 22.29 19.24
N ILE A 51 -10.96 21.77 18.18
CA ILE A 51 -11.11 20.31 17.98
C ILE A 51 -9.75 19.63 17.91
N GLU A 52 -8.81 20.18 17.13
CA GLU A 52 -7.47 19.65 16.96
C GLU A 52 -6.72 19.56 18.30
N ASN A 53 -6.73 20.66 19.08
CA ASN A 53 -6.11 20.70 20.40
C ASN A 53 -6.76 19.70 21.37
N ALA A 54 -8.09 19.57 21.37
CA ALA A 54 -8.79 18.59 22.19
C ALA A 54 -8.46 17.14 21.79
N CYS A 55 -8.26 16.88 20.50
CA CYS A 55 -7.79 15.58 20.00
C CYS A 55 -6.41 15.24 20.54
N PHE A 56 -5.43 16.14 20.39
CA PHE A 56 -4.07 15.92 20.88
C PHE A 56 -4.01 15.81 22.40
N ALA A 57 -4.73 16.66 23.13
CA ALA A 57 -4.82 16.57 24.59
C ALA A 57 -5.39 15.22 25.04
N THR A 58 -6.40 14.69 24.34
CA THR A 58 -6.97 13.37 24.63
C THR A 58 -5.97 12.24 24.34
N LEU A 59 -5.19 12.33 23.26
CA LEU A 59 -4.17 11.32 22.90
C LEU A 59 -2.96 11.31 23.85
N HIS A 60 -2.57 12.47 24.37
CA HIS A 60 -1.42 12.63 25.27
C HIS A 60 -1.79 12.52 26.77
N GLY A 61 -3.07 12.32 27.09
CA GLY A 61 -3.53 12.18 28.47
C GLY A 61 -2.94 10.98 29.22
N GLY A 62 -3.14 10.95 30.54
CA GLY A 62 -2.55 9.92 31.43
C GLY A 62 -3.02 8.48 31.20
N LYS A 63 -4.10 8.26 30.43
CA LYS A 63 -4.55 6.92 30.00
C LYS A 63 -4.29 6.78 28.50
N ARG A 64 -3.51 5.76 28.10
CA ARG A 64 -3.31 5.44 26.69
C ARG A 64 -4.62 4.90 26.10
N PRO A 65 -5.19 5.54 25.05
CA PRO A 65 -6.39 5.02 24.40
C PRO A 65 -6.09 3.71 23.64
N SER A 66 -7.10 2.87 23.47
CA SER A 66 -7.05 1.71 22.58
C SER A 66 -6.87 2.15 21.11
N ALA A 67 -6.45 1.23 20.24
CA ALA A 67 -6.26 1.53 18.82
C ALA A 67 -7.55 2.07 18.15
N ALA A 68 -8.71 1.50 18.50
CA ALA A 68 -10.02 1.97 18.03
C ALA A 68 -10.34 3.39 18.51
N GLU A 69 -10.05 3.72 19.78
CA GLU A 69 -10.22 5.08 20.30
C GLU A 69 -9.27 6.07 19.64
N VAL A 70 -8.02 5.68 19.37
CA VAL A 70 -7.06 6.51 18.63
C VAL A 70 -7.58 6.79 17.22
N ALA A 71 -8.10 5.79 16.51
CA ALA A 71 -8.66 5.98 15.18
C ALA A 71 -9.88 6.92 15.20
N TYR A 72 -10.78 6.74 16.17
CA TYR A 72 -11.94 7.60 16.36
C TYR A 72 -11.55 9.05 16.70
N ILE A 73 -10.55 9.28 17.55
CA ILE A 73 -10.06 10.65 17.84
C ILE A 73 -9.42 11.26 16.59
N ARG A 74 -8.63 10.48 15.85
CA ARG A 74 -7.98 10.96 14.62
C ARG A 74 -8.98 11.29 13.52
N SER A 75 -10.11 10.58 13.43
CA SER A 75 -11.14 10.91 12.45
C SER A 75 -11.70 12.32 12.68
N PHE A 76 -11.95 12.74 13.92
CA PHE A 76 -12.40 14.11 14.22
C PHE A 76 -11.43 15.18 13.74
N ASN A 77 -10.12 14.99 13.91
CA ASN A 77 -9.13 15.93 13.40
C ASN A 77 -9.20 16.03 11.86
N ILE A 78 -9.26 14.89 11.17
CA ILE A 78 -9.36 14.85 9.70
C ILE A 78 -10.67 15.49 9.23
N ILE A 79 -11.79 15.20 9.89
CA ILE A 79 -13.10 15.76 9.56
C ILE A 79 -13.09 17.28 9.79
N GLY A 80 -12.56 17.75 10.92
CA GLY A 80 -12.45 19.18 11.22
C GLY A 80 -11.68 19.95 10.14
N ASN A 81 -10.54 19.40 9.68
CA ASN A 81 -9.76 19.98 8.57
C ASN A 81 -10.54 20.05 7.25
N ASN A 82 -11.42 19.08 6.96
CA ASN A 82 -12.17 19.10 5.70
C ASN A 82 -13.43 19.95 5.79
N LEU A 83 -14.04 20.09 6.97
CA LEU A 83 -15.14 21.02 7.19
C LEU A 83 -14.69 22.48 7.12
N GLU A 84 -13.48 22.78 7.59
CA GLU A 84 -12.84 24.08 7.35
C GLU A 84 -12.70 24.38 5.86
N ARG A 85 -12.17 23.43 5.06
CA ARG A 85 -12.10 23.57 3.60
C ARG A 85 -13.46 23.81 2.93
N VAL A 86 -14.53 23.19 3.43
CA VAL A 86 -15.89 23.46 2.93
C VAL A 86 -16.28 24.91 3.25
N GLY A 87 -16.01 25.38 4.46
CA GLY A 87 -16.18 26.79 4.85
C GLY A 87 -15.38 27.75 3.95
N ASP A 88 -14.11 27.47 3.71
CA ASP A 88 -13.25 28.25 2.82
C ASP A 88 -13.78 28.31 1.40
N HIS A 89 -14.25 27.19 0.86
CA HIS A 89 -14.85 27.17 -0.48
C HIS A 89 -16.12 28.00 -0.52
N ALA A 90 -16.90 28.04 0.57
CA ALA A 90 -18.07 28.90 0.67
C ALA A 90 -17.68 30.39 0.67
N VAL A 91 -16.66 30.79 1.43
CA VAL A 91 -16.13 32.18 1.38
C VAL A 91 -15.57 32.52 0.01
N ASN A 92 -14.86 31.59 -0.63
CA ASN A 92 -14.34 31.82 -1.98
C ASN A 92 -15.46 32.02 -3.00
N ILE A 93 -16.57 31.28 -2.91
CA ILE A 93 -17.77 31.53 -3.74
C ILE A 93 -18.29 32.95 -3.50
N VAL A 94 -18.43 33.36 -2.24
CA VAL A 94 -18.87 34.71 -1.87
C VAL A 94 -17.94 35.79 -2.42
N ARG A 95 -16.62 35.59 -2.35
CA ARG A 95 -15.63 36.50 -2.94
C ARG A 95 -15.74 36.56 -4.46
N GLN A 96 -15.99 35.42 -5.11
CA GLN A 96 -16.15 35.37 -6.57
C GLN A 96 -17.34 36.20 -7.05
N THR A 97 -18.44 36.28 -6.30
CA THR A 97 -19.60 37.07 -6.75
C THR A 97 -19.29 38.55 -6.94
N ARG A 98 -18.25 39.09 -6.29
CA ARG A 98 -17.79 40.47 -6.49
C ARG A 98 -17.24 40.75 -7.90
N HIS A 99 -16.88 39.70 -8.63
CA HIS A 99 -16.32 39.79 -10.00
C HIS A 99 -17.38 39.73 -11.10
N TYR A 100 -18.67 39.72 -10.75
CA TYR A 100 -19.74 39.86 -11.74
C TYR A 100 -19.90 41.32 -12.20
N ASP A 101 -19.89 41.52 -13.51
CA ASP A 101 -20.43 42.73 -14.14
C ASP A 101 -21.97 42.66 -14.16
N ASP A 102 -22.53 41.47 -14.42
CA ASP A 102 -23.96 41.16 -14.32
C ASP A 102 -24.22 39.98 -13.36
N PRO A 103 -24.61 40.25 -12.10
CA PRO A 103 -24.91 39.20 -11.11
C PRO A 103 -26.04 38.25 -11.51
N GLU A 104 -26.92 38.62 -12.46
CA GLU A 104 -27.98 37.73 -12.94
C GLU A 104 -27.43 36.60 -13.83
N CYS A 105 -26.18 36.70 -14.28
CA CYS A 105 -25.52 35.69 -15.12
C CYS A 105 -25.64 34.27 -14.56
N ILE A 106 -25.39 34.09 -13.25
CA ILE A 106 -25.41 32.77 -12.60
C ILE A 106 -26.79 32.12 -12.60
N LYS A 107 -27.86 32.92 -12.62
CA LYS A 107 -29.24 32.43 -12.60
C LYS A 107 -29.66 31.76 -13.91
N ARG A 108 -28.83 31.85 -14.95
CA ARG A 108 -28.99 31.08 -16.19
C ARG A 108 -28.63 29.61 -16.04
N TYR A 109 -27.98 29.24 -14.94
CA TYR A 109 -27.42 27.92 -14.67
C TYR A 109 -28.03 27.29 -13.42
N ASP A 110 -27.95 25.97 -13.31
CA ASP A 110 -28.55 25.21 -12.21
C ASP A 110 -27.58 25.09 -11.03
N TYR A 111 -27.45 26.15 -10.23
CA TYR A 111 -26.57 26.16 -9.05
C TYR A 111 -27.20 25.56 -7.79
N LYS A 112 -28.52 25.63 -7.64
CA LYS A 112 -29.24 25.15 -6.44
C LYS A 112 -29.01 23.66 -6.13
N PRO A 113 -29.01 22.74 -7.11
CA PRO A 113 -28.75 21.33 -6.86
C PRO A 113 -27.40 21.04 -6.19
N PHE A 114 -26.37 21.87 -6.42
CA PHE A 114 -25.09 21.71 -5.71
C PHE A 114 -25.23 21.97 -4.22
N PHE A 115 -25.94 23.04 -3.84
CA PHE A 115 -26.18 23.38 -2.44
C PHE A 115 -27.06 22.35 -1.75
N ASP A 116 -28.09 21.84 -2.44
CA ASP A 116 -28.95 20.76 -1.92
C ASP A 116 -28.14 19.49 -1.62
N GLU A 117 -27.23 19.11 -2.53
CA GLU A 117 -26.39 17.92 -2.35
C GLU A 117 -25.38 18.08 -1.20
N VAL A 118 -24.78 19.26 -1.05
CA VAL A 118 -23.93 19.58 0.10
C VAL A 118 -24.75 19.50 1.39
N LYS A 119 -25.95 20.09 1.42
CA LYS A 119 -26.85 20.05 2.59
C LYS A 119 -27.23 18.62 2.97
N HIS A 120 -27.60 17.78 2.01
CA HIS A 120 -27.89 16.37 2.26
C HIS A 120 -26.69 15.63 2.87
N ALA A 121 -25.46 15.97 2.48
CA ALA A 121 -24.28 15.39 3.11
C ALA A 121 -24.18 15.78 4.60
N PHE A 122 -24.46 17.04 4.95
CA PHE A 122 -24.50 17.53 6.33
C PHE A 122 -25.57 16.82 7.18
N ASP A 123 -26.75 16.53 6.62
CA ASP A 123 -27.81 15.78 7.30
C ASP A 123 -27.34 14.39 7.77
N TRP A 124 -26.43 13.74 7.03
CA TRP A 124 -25.87 12.44 7.39
C TRP A 124 -24.70 12.51 8.37
N MET A 125 -24.04 13.67 8.54
CA MET A 125 -22.81 13.79 9.34
C MET A 125 -22.96 13.40 10.81
N PRO A 126 -23.99 13.86 11.56
CA PRO A 126 -24.16 13.45 12.96
C PRO A 126 -24.29 11.93 13.09
N LYS A 127 -25.09 11.32 12.22
CA LYS A 127 -25.30 9.87 12.21
C LYS A 127 -24.04 9.10 11.80
N ALA A 128 -23.30 9.57 10.80
CA ALA A 128 -22.07 8.93 10.35
C ALA A 128 -20.98 8.96 11.43
N VAL A 129 -20.78 10.12 12.06
CA VAL A 129 -19.64 10.38 12.93
C VAL A 129 -19.94 10.02 14.38
N LEU A 130 -21.04 10.54 14.94
CA LEU A 130 -21.36 10.39 16.37
C LEU A 130 -22.00 9.03 16.67
N GLU A 131 -22.89 8.56 15.79
CA GLU A 131 -23.53 7.24 15.92
C GLU A 131 -22.72 6.13 15.22
N ARG A 132 -21.56 6.47 14.62
CA ARG A 132 -20.65 5.53 13.95
C ARG A 132 -21.34 4.69 12.87
N ASN A 133 -22.26 5.32 12.11
CA ASN A 133 -23.06 4.61 11.13
C ASN A 133 -22.37 4.54 9.76
N MET A 134 -21.95 3.34 9.37
CA MET A 134 -21.28 3.08 8.08
C MET A 134 -22.12 3.51 6.87
N SER A 135 -23.43 3.22 6.88
CA SER A 135 -24.32 3.59 5.77
C SER A 135 -24.41 5.10 5.56
N ALA A 136 -24.47 5.86 6.66
CA ALA A 136 -24.45 7.32 6.62
C ALA A 136 -23.10 7.85 6.10
N ALA A 137 -21.97 7.29 6.55
CA ALA A 137 -20.65 7.68 6.05
C ALA A 137 -20.51 7.47 4.52
N LEU A 138 -21.04 6.36 4.00
CA LEU A 138 -21.08 6.09 2.55
C LEU A 138 -22.03 7.00 1.78
N LYS A 139 -23.08 7.54 2.42
CA LYS A 139 -23.93 8.57 1.80
C LYS A 139 -23.17 9.87 1.65
N ILE A 140 -22.40 10.28 2.66
CA ILE A 140 -21.53 11.46 2.57
C ILE A 140 -20.52 11.31 1.43
N CYS A 141 -19.86 10.14 1.32
CA CYS A 141 -18.87 9.90 0.26
C CYS A 141 -19.47 10.02 -1.16
N ARG A 142 -20.78 9.76 -1.34
CA ARG A 142 -21.46 9.83 -2.65
C ARG A 142 -21.76 11.26 -3.12
N CYS A 143 -21.66 12.24 -2.22
CA CYS A 143 -21.87 13.66 -2.53
C CYS A 143 -20.93 14.12 -3.66
N GLU A 144 -19.64 13.73 -3.61
CA GLU A 144 -18.65 14.04 -4.65
C GLU A 144 -19.09 13.57 -6.03
N LEU A 145 -19.54 12.32 -6.17
CA LEU A 145 -19.98 11.77 -7.45
C LEU A 145 -21.16 12.53 -8.06
N HIS A 146 -22.03 13.11 -7.24
CA HIS A 146 -23.16 13.91 -7.69
C HIS A 146 -22.70 15.32 -8.09
N LEU A 147 -21.86 15.96 -7.26
CA LEU A 147 -21.32 17.30 -7.54
C LEU A 147 -20.42 17.31 -8.79
N ASP A 148 -19.65 16.25 -9.02
CA ASP A 148 -18.83 16.06 -10.22
C ASP A 148 -19.67 16.02 -11.50
N ARG A 149 -20.82 15.33 -11.46
CA ARG A 149 -21.74 15.26 -12.60
C ARG A 149 -22.37 16.61 -12.88
N LEU A 150 -22.89 17.27 -11.85
CA LEU A 150 -23.44 18.61 -11.96
C LEU A 150 -22.39 19.59 -12.51
N TYR A 151 -21.16 19.54 -11.99
CA TYR A 151 -20.06 20.38 -12.46
C TYR A 151 -19.76 20.13 -13.94
N LYS A 152 -19.69 18.86 -14.35
CA LYS A 152 -19.41 18.50 -15.74
C LYS A 152 -20.47 19.05 -16.70
N GLU A 153 -21.73 18.95 -16.35
CA GLU A 153 -22.84 19.50 -17.13
C GLU A 153 -22.75 21.02 -17.29
N GLN A 154 -22.56 21.75 -16.19
CA GLN A 154 -22.44 23.22 -16.25
C GLN A 154 -21.14 23.66 -16.93
N PHE A 155 -20.03 22.93 -16.72
CA PHE A 155 -18.74 23.19 -17.36
C PHE A 155 -18.84 23.14 -18.88
N ASP A 156 -19.45 22.08 -19.43
CA ASP A 156 -19.56 21.91 -20.87
C ASP A 156 -20.40 23.04 -21.49
N ARG A 157 -21.49 23.43 -20.83
CA ARG A 157 -22.32 24.57 -21.24
C ARG A 157 -21.56 25.89 -21.22
N ILE A 158 -20.90 26.22 -20.11
CA ILE A 158 -20.12 27.47 -19.98
C ILE A 158 -19.00 27.51 -21.01
N ARG A 159 -18.28 26.40 -21.21
CA ARG A 159 -17.21 26.30 -22.21
C ARG A 159 -17.73 26.65 -23.61
N ASP A 160 -18.90 26.16 -23.97
CA ASP A 160 -19.46 26.38 -25.30
C ASP A 160 -19.98 27.82 -25.45
N GLU A 161 -20.55 28.41 -24.40
CA GLU A 161 -20.92 29.84 -24.36
C GLU A 161 -19.68 30.77 -24.44
N LEU A 162 -18.57 30.42 -23.78
CA LEU A 162 -17.31 31.17 -23.82
C LEU A 162 -16.75 31.32 -25.25
N ARG A 163 -17.01 30.36 -26.14
CA ARG A 163 -16.58 30.43 -27.55
C ARG A 163 -17.23 31.58 -28.32
N SER A 164 -18.37 32.08 -27.85
CA SER A 164 -19.06 33.22 -28.47
C SER A 164 -18.36 34.56 -28.22
N GLY A 165 -17.50 34.65 -27.19
CA GLY A 165 -16.84 35.89 -26.78
C GLY A 165 -17.74 36.89 -26.02
N TYR A 166 -19.01 36.56 -25.78
CA TYR A 166 -19.95 37.42 -25.04
C TYR A 166 -19.91 37.14 -23.53
N GLN A 167 -19.94 38.19 -22.69
CA GLN A 167 -19.94 38.11 -21.21
C GLN A 167 -18.87 37.16 -20.63
N THR A 168 -17.67 37.13 -21.22
CA THR A 168 -16.63 36.16 -20.85
C THR A 168 -16.18 36.30 -19.39
N GLY A 169 -16.16 37.51 -18.84
CA GLY A 169 -15.88 37.76 -17.42
C GLY A 169 -16.87 37.04 -16.50
N ASP A 170 -18.16 37.31 -16.66
CA ASP A 170 -19.22 36.68 -15.85
C ASP A 170 -19.28 35.15 -16.02
N LEU A 171 -19.01 34.65 -17.24
CA LEU A 171 -18.92 33.21 -17.51
C LEU A 171 -17.75 32.55 -16.76
N LEU A 172 -16.59 33.21 -16.72
CA LEU A 172 -15.44 32.74 -15.93
C LEU A 172 -15.73 32.77 -14.43
N THR A 173 -16.33 33.84 -13.92
CA THR A 173 -16.76 33.94 -12.51
C THR A 173 -17.71 32.79 -12.14
N THR A 174 -18.69 32.52 -13.00
CA THR A 174 -19.65 31.42 -12.82
C THR A 174 -18.96 30.05 -12.81
N LEU A 175 -18.01 29.84 -13.72
CA LEU A 175 -17.22 28.61 -13.77
C LEU A 175 -16.42 28.38 -12.49
N PHE A 176 -15.80 29.43 -11.94
CA PHE A 176 -15.07 29.33 -10.67
C PHE A 176 -16.00 29.01 -9.50
N ILE A 177 -17.21 29.59 -9.45
CA ILE A 177 -18.20 29.25 -8.43
C ILE A 177 -18.55 27.76 -8.50
N PHE A 178 -18.84 27.20 -9.68
CA PHE A 178 -19.09 25.76 -9.83
C PHE A 178 -17.88 24.91 -9.48
N ARG A 179 -16.67 25.37 -9.79
CA ARG A 179 -15.45 24.68 -9.38
C ARG A 179 -15.29 24.64 -7.86
N TYR A 180 -15.62 25.71 -7.14
CA TYR A 180 -15.58 25.68 -5.68
C TYR A 180 -16.65 24.77 -5.07
N LEU A 181 -17.85 24.71 -5.67
CA LEU A 181 -18.90 23.76 -5.27
C LEU A 181 -18.47 22.30 -5.49
N GLU A 182 -17.81 21.97 -6.60
CA GLU A 182 -17.25 20.64 -6.82
C GLU A 182 -16.13 20.30 -5.81
N ARG A 183 -15.25 21.26 -5.49
CA ARG A 183 -14.22 21.07 -4.46
C ARG A 183 -14.79 20.88 -3.04
N MET A 184 -15.99 21.38 -2.75
CA MET A 184 -16.69 21.00 -1.51
C MET A 184 -17.00 19.50 -1.50
N GLY A 185 -17.35 18.92 -2.65
CA GLY A 185 -17.51 17.48 -2.84
C GLY A 185 -16.26 16.69 -2.47
N ASP A 186 -15.09 17.08 -2.97
CA ASP A 186 -13.80 16.46 -2.60
C ASP A 186 -13.57 16.48 -1.08
N ALA A 187 -13.86 17.60 -0.43
CA ALA A 187 -13.71 17.74 1.02
C ALA A 187 -14.72 16.84 1.76
N LEU A 188 -15.96 16.77 1.30
CA LEU A 188 -17.00 15.89 1.86
C LEU A 188 -16.68 14.41 1.66
N LEU A 189 -16.10 14.01 0.53
CA LEU A 189 -15.58 12.67 0.32
C LEU A 189 -14.55 12.32 1.40
N ASN A 190 -13.60 13.22 1.67
CA ASN A 190 -12.61 13.02 2.74
C ASN A 190 -13.25 12.96 4.14
N VAL A 191 -14.32 13.72 4.40
CA VAL A 191 -15.12 13.60 5.65
C VAL A 191 -15.73 12.20 5.77
N GLY A 192 -16.37 11.72 4.71
CA GLY A 192 -16.96 10.38 4.67
C GLY A 192 -15.92 9.27 4.87
N GLU A 193 -14.79 9.32 4.16
CA GLU A 193 -13.68 8.36 4.33
C GLU A 193 -13.06 8.42 5.74
N ALA A 194 -12.98 9.61 6.34
CA ALA A 194 -12.52 9.78 7.72
C ALA A 194 -13.52 9.20 8.73
N ALA A 195 -14.82 9.33 8.50
CA ALA A 195 -15.85 8.68 9.31
C ALA A 195 -15.75 7.16 9.22
N ILE A 196 -15.55 6.61 8.01
CA ILE A 196 -15.29 5.17 7.81
C ILE A 196 -14.06 4.74 8.60
N PHE A 197 -12.94 5.47 8.51
CA PHE A 197 -11.73 5.22 9.29
C PHE A 197 -11.98 5.24 10.80
N GLY A 198 -12.81 6.15 11.30
CA GLY A 198 -13.18 6.21 12.72
C GLY A 198 -14.04 5.02 13.18
N ILE A 199 -14.77 4.38 12.26
CA ILE A 199 -15.60 3.18 12.53
C ILE A 199 -14.75 1.91 12.46
N THR A 200 -13.93 1.78 11.41
CA THR A 200 -13.19 0.54 11.11
C THR A 200 -11.82 0.47 11.79
N GLY A 201 -11.27 1.61 12.20
CA GLY A 201 -9.87 1.69 12.65
C GLY A 201 -8.85 1.81 11.50
N ASP A 202 -9.30 1.65 10.25
CA ASP A 202 -8.44 1.54 9.07
C ASP A 202 -8.89 2.44 7.93
N LYS A 203 -7.92 3.07 7.25
CA LYS A 203 -8.23 4.01 6.17
C LYS A 203 -8.78 3.26 4.97
N PHE A 204 -10.07 3.44 4.70
CA PHE A 204 -10.73 2.86 3.54
C PHE A 204 -11.12 3.95 2.55
N LYS A 205 -10.68 3.82 1.29
CA LYS A 205 -11.17 4.71 0.23
C LYS A 205 -12.51 4.21 -0.30
N ILE A 206 -13.40 5.12 -0.71
CA ILE A 206 -14.76 4.74 -1.14
C ILE A 206 -14.75 3.72 -2.30
N HIS A 207 -13.83 3.85 -3.26
CA HIS A 207 -13.75 2.92 -4.41
C HIS A 207 -13.35 1.51 -3.98
N GLN A 208 -12.47 1.38 -2.99
CA GLN A 208 -12.11 0.09 -2.42
C GLN A 208 -13.36 -0.54 -1.79
N PHE A 209 -14.22 0.29 -1.19
CA PHE A 209 -15.42 -0.17 -0.50
C PHE A 209 -16.47 -0.66 -1.49
N THR A 210 -16.66 0.08 -2.57
CA THR A 210 -17.49 -0.35 -3.70
C THR A 210 -16.96 -1.65 -4.30
N ALA A 211 -15.65 -1.75 -4.53
CA ALA A 211 -15.05 -2.94 -5.11
C ALA A 211 -15.22 -4.18 -4.20
N LEU A 212 -15.05 -4.01 -2.88
CA LEU A 212 -15.32 -5.04 -1.89
C LEU A 212 -16.80 -5.44 -1.86
N LYS A 213 -17.71 -4.46 -1.86
CA LYS A 213 -19.15 -4.73 -1.86
C LYS A 213 -19.55 -5.55 -3.09
N ASP A 214 -19.06 -5.15 -4.25
CA ASP A 214 -19.40 -5.80 -5.50
C ASP A 214 -18.84 -7.23 -5.56
N ILE A 215 -17.59 -7.45 -5.15
CA ILE A 215 -17.00 -8.80 -5.15
C ILE A 215 -17.69 -9.73 -4.15
N LEU A 216 -18.14 -9.22 -2.99
CA LEU A 216 -18.93 -10.00 -2.02
C LEU A 216 -20.30 -10.39 -2.57
N ALA A 217 -21.00 -9.44 -3.21
CA ALA A 217 -22.30 -9.68 -3.80
C ALA A 217 -22.24 -10.72 -4.94
N GLU A 218 -21.22 -10.64 -5.80
CA GLU A 218 -20.98 -11.62 -6.87
C GLU A 218 -20.60 -13.01 -6.33
N SER A 219 -19.97 -13.08 -5.15
CA SER A 219 -19.58 -14.33 -4.48
C SER A 219 -20.73 -15.00 -3.71
N GLY A 220 -21.94 -14.44 -3.76
CA GLY A 220 -23.12 -14.99 -3.06
C GLY A 220 -23.21 -14.62 -1.57
N HIS A 221 -22.36 -13.72 -1.07
CA HIS A 221 -22.45 -13.20 0.28
C HIS A 221 -23.34 -11.94 0.30
N GLU A 222 -24.66 -12.10 0.53
CA GLU A 222 -25.57 -10.98 0.80
C GLU A 222 -25.47 -10.53 2.27
N LEU A 223 -24.31 -10.04 2.69
CA LEU A 223 -24.15 -9.52 4.05
C LEU A 223 -24.42 -8.01 4.09
N PRO A 224 -25.24 -7.53 5.06
CA PRO A 224 -25.30 -6.11 5.37
C PRO A 224 -23.90 -5.63 5.73
N LEU A 225 -23.42 -4.59 5.04
CA LEU A 225 -22.07 -4.05 5.23
C LEU A 225 -21.74 -3.63 6.68
N SER A 226 -22.75 -3.46 7.53
CA SER A 226 -22.61 -3.23 8.97
C SER A 226 -22.09 -4.44 9.75
N GLU A 227 -22.10 -5.63 9.16
CA GLU A 227 -21.70 -6.90 9.79
C GLU A 227 -20.29 -7.36 9.37
N LEU A 228 -19.61 -6.61 8.49
CA LEU A 228 -18.21 -6.86 8.13
C LEU A 228 -17.28 -6.29 9.20
N GLU A 229 -16.55 -7.18 9.87
CA GLU A 229 -15.44 -6.80 10.74
C GLU A 229 -14.15 -6.67 9.90
N PHE A 230 -13.47 -5.54 10.01
CA PHE A 230 -12.23 -5.26 9.32
C PHE A 230 -11.05 -5.29 10.28
N GLU A 231 -9.98 -5.98 9.91
CA GLU A 231 -8.69 -5.92 10.59
C GLU A 231 -7.56 -5.71 9.56
N SER A 232 -6.68 -4.74 9.76
CA SER A 232 -5.48 -4.62 8.94
C SER A 232 -4.36 -5.55 9.44
N ILE A 233 -3.69 -6.25 8.53
CA ILE A 233 -2.36 -6.81 8.81
C ILE A 233 -1.36 -5.68 8.65
N TRP A 234 -0.87 -5.18 9.77
CA TRP A 234 0.26 -4.25 9.78
C TRP A 234 1.51 -4.98 9.25
N GLY A 235 2.14 -4.47 8.18
CA GLY A 235 3.50 -4.90 7.80
C GLY A 235 3.71 -5.46 6.39
N THR A 236 2.67 -5.68 5.57
CA THR A 236 2.89 -6.04 4.16
C THR A 236 2.88 -4.77 3.28
N ARG A 237 3.95 -4.55 2.51
CA ARG A 237 4.05 -3.42 1.55
C ARG A 237 3.03 -3.49 0.42
N SER A 238 2.25 -4.57 0.35
CA SER A 238 1.26 -4.82 -0.69
C SER A 238 -0.10 -4.17 -0.39
N GLY A 239 -0.30 -3.56 0.80
CA GLY A 239 -1.54 -2.86 1.13
C GLY A 239 -2.76 -3.78 1.30
N CYS A 240 -2.54 -5.07 1.56
CA CYS A 240 -3.58 -6.07 1.77
C CYS A 240 -4.33 -5.84 3.09
N ARG A 241 -5.64 -6.11 3.13
CA ARG A 241 -6.49 -5.93 4.33
C ARG A 241 -7.27 -7.21 4.61
N ILE A 242 -7.46 -7.57 5.89
CA ILE A 242 -8.33 -8.70 6.26
C ILE A 242 -9.76 -8.16 6.40
N GLY A 243 -10.70 -8.85 5.78
CA GLY A 243 -12.11 -8.78 6.14
C GLY A 243 -12.51 -10.11 6.75
N ARG A 244 -13.03 -10.13 7.97
CA ARG A 244 -13.73 -11.32 8.47
C ARG A 244 -15.13 -11.32 7.88
N ILE A 245 -15.46 -12.39 7.17
CA ILE A 245 -16.81 -12.61 6.65
C ILE A 245 -17.46 -13.68 7.54
N ALA A 246 -18.44 -13.26 8.34
CA ALA A 246 -19.31 -14.20 9.03
C ALA A 246 -20.42 -14.63 8.06
N ASP A 247 -20.38 -15.87 7.56
CA ASP A 247 -21.52 -16.41 6.82
C ASP A 247 -22.68 -16.66 7.80
N HIS A 248 -23.77 -15.91 7.64
CA HIS A 248 -25.02 -16.15 8.34
C HIS A 248 -26.02 -16.84 7.40
N ALA A 249 -25.88 -18.15 7.23
CA ALA A 249 -27.00 -18.97 6.78
C ALA A 249 -27.97 -19.16 7.97
N PRO A 250 -29.29 -18.90 7.84
CA PRO A 250 -30.22 -18.91 8.98
C PRO A 250 -30.44 -20.26 9.69
N ASN A 251 -29.75 -21.34 9.34
CA ASN A 251 -30.04 -22.66 9.92
C ASN A 251 -28.89 -23.68 10.00
N GLU A 252 -27.64 -23.30 9.75
CA GLU A 252 -26.49 -24.18 9.98
C GLU A 252 -25.33 -23.38 10.56
N ALA A 253 -24.69 -23.91 11.60
CA ALA A 253 -23.45 -23.36 12.14
C ALA A 253 -22.30 -23.59 11.14
N LEU A 254 -22.34 -22.89 10.00
CA LEU A 254 -21.24 -22.86 9.05
C LEU A 254 -20.06 -22.10 9.69
N PRO A 255 -18.82 -22.57 9.48
CA PRO A 255 -17.64 -21.91 10.04
C PRO A 255 -17.48 -20.51 9.43
N ARG A 256 -17.23 -19.51 10.28
CA ARG A 256 -16.79 -18.17 9.84
C ARG A 256 -15.56 -18.32 8.95
N ARG A 257 -15.52 -17.59 7.83
CA ARG A 257 -14.37 -17.59 6.92
C ARG A 257 -13.68 -16.24 6.96
N ASP A 258 -12.43 -16.26 7.39
CA ASP A 258 -11.59 -15.08 7.36
C ASP A 258 -10.95 -14.97 5.96
N VAL A 259 -11.10 -13.81 5.33
CA VAL A 259 -10.55 -13.56 3.98
C VAL A 259 -9.69 -12.31 3.97
N ILE A 260 -8.75 -12.27 3.05
CA ILE A 260 -7.93 -11.11 2.74
C ILE A 260 -8.47 -10.49 1.46
N PHE A 261 -8.88 -9.22 1.57
CA PHE A 261 -9.19 -8.38 0.43
C PHE A 261 -7.92 -7.70 -0.11
N LYS A 262 -7.69 -7.90 -1.40
CA LYS A 262 -6.63 -7.23 -2.17
C LYS A 262 -7.26 -6.38 -3.26
N ASP A 263 -6.81 -5.15 -3.40
CA ASP A 263 -7.19 -4.23 -4.47
C ASP A 263 -5.94 -3.54 -5.01
N GLY A 264 -5.82 -3.41 -6.33
CA GLY A 264 -4.63 -2.85 -6.95
C GLY A 264 -4.52 -3.06 -8.45
N ASP A 265 -3.29 -2.99 -8.96
CA ASP A 265 -2.99 -3.12 -10.39
C ASP A 265 -3.53 -4.43 -10.99
N THR A 266 -4.29 -4.32 -12.08
CA THR A 266 -4.95 -5.46 -12.74
C THR A 266 -3.96 -6.49 -13.24
N ALA A 267 -2.84 -6.09 -13.83
CA ALA A 267 -1.86 -7.03 -14.36
C ALA A 267 -1.18 -7.80 -13.23
N LYS A 268 -0.84 -7.12 -12.13
CA LYS A 268 -0.27 -7.75 -10.92
C LYS A 268 -1.24 -8.76 -10.31
N LEU A 269 -2.50 -8.38 -10.08
CA LEU A 269 -3.48 -9.24 -9.41
C LEU A 269 -3.90 -10.43 -10.28
N ARG A 270 -4.07 -10.25 -11.60
CA ARG A 270 -4.33 -11.35 -12.53
C ARG A 270 -3.19 -12.36 -12.53
N LYS A 271 -1.95 -11.88 -12.54
CA LYS A 271 -0.76 -12.74 -12.45
C LYS A 271 -0.70 -13.47 -11.11
N GLU A 272 -1.03 -12.80 -10.01
CA GLU A 272 -1.09 -13.42 -8.69
C GLU A 272 -2.14 -14.54 -8.62
N ALA A 273 -3.36 -14.30 -9.14
CA ALA A 273 -4.42 -15.31 -9.20
C ALA A 273 -4.00 -16.55 -10.02
N ALA A 274 -3.46 -16.32 -11.23
CA ALA A 274 -2.96 -17.42 -12.08
C ALA A 274 -1.82 -18.20 -11.43
N ASN A 275 -0.92 -17.51 -10.71
CA ASN A 275 0.15 -18.15 -9.98
C ASN A 275 -0.38 -18.97 -8.80
N ILE A 276 -1.37 -18.46 -8.04
CA ILE A 276 -2.05 -19.20 -6.97
C ILE A 276 -2.63 -20.51 -7.52
N GLU A 277 -3.38 -20.47 -8.63
CA GLU A 277 -3.93 -21.67 -9.26
C GLU A 277 -2.84 -22.68 -9.64
N ARG A 278 -1.73 -22.19 -10.23
CA ARG A 278 -0.59 -23.04 -10.58
C ARG A 278 0.05 -23.68 -9.34
N TRP A 279 0.28 -22.91 -8.27
CA TRP A 279 0.82 -23.43 -7.01
C TRP A 279 -0.09 -24.48 -6.39
N GLU A 280 -1.41 -24.25 -6.39
CA GLU A 280 -2.41 -25.20 -5.87
C GLU A 280 -2.41 -26.51 -6.65
N SER A 281 -2.25 -26.44 -7.98
CA SER A 281 -2.13 -27.64 -8.83
C SER A 281 -0.86 -28.45 -8.56
N LEU A 282 0.21 -27.78 -8.12
CA LEU A 282 1.53 -28.39 -7.86
C LEU A 282 1.62 -28.99 -6.46
N LEU A 283 1.14 -28.30 -5.45
CA LEU A 283 1.03 -28.79 -4.07
C LEU A 283 -0.24 -28.20 -3.42
N PRO A 284 -1.33 -28.98 -3.36
CA PRO A 284 -2.59 -28.51 -2.80
C PRO A 284 -2.48 -28.03 -1.35
N GLY A 285 -3.06 -26.87 -1.07
CA GLY A 285 -3.04 -26.20 0.23
C GLY A 285 -1.72 -25.52 0.58
N LEU A 286 -0.85 -25.26 -0.39
CA LEU A 286 0.35 -24.42 -0.24
C LEU A 286 0.02 -22.93 -0.40
N PRO A 287 -0.64 -22.47 -1.48
CA PRO A 287 -1.12 -21.08 -1.57
C PRO A 287 -2.45 -20.88 -0.83
N PRO A 288 -2.90 -19.63 -0.61
CA PRO A 288 -4.28 -19.38 -0.21
C PRO A 288 -5.24 -19.71 -1.35
N ARG A 289 -6.47 -20.13 -1.05
CA ARG A 289 -7.51 -20.20 -2.08
C ARG A 289 -7.93 -18.80 -2.55
N VAL A 290 -8.20 -18.66 -3.84
CA VAL A 290 -8.89 -17.48 -4.39
C VAL A 290 -10.39 -17.74 -4.26
N GLU A 291 -11.06 -17.01 -3.37
CA GLU A 291 -12.52 -17.11 -3.21
C GLU A 291 -13.25 -16.35 -4.32
N ALA A 292 -12.69 -15.20 -4.72
CA ALA A 292 -13.26 -14.37 -5.77
C ALA A 292 -12.21 -13.46 -6.42
N PHE A 293 -12.40 -13.17 -7.70
CA PHE A 293 -11.56 -12.25 -8.46
C PHE A 293 -12.42 -11.41 -9.39
N ARG A 294 -12.24 -10.09 -9.35
CA ARG A 294 -13.01 -9.14 -10.17
C ARG A 294 -12.09 -8.14 -10.85
N GLU A 295 -12.25 -8.02 -12.16
CA GLU A 295 -11.54 -7.01 -12.94
C GLU A 295 -12.38 -5.72 -13.04
N GLY A 296 -11.86 -4.63 -12.48
CA GLY A 296 -12.42 -3.30 -12.64
C GLY A 296 -11.74 -2.51 -13.75
N LYS A 297 -12.29 -1.34 -14.08
CA LYS A 297 -11.76 -0.45 -15.14
C LYS A 297 -10.43 0.22 -14.76
N LYS A 298 -10.20 0.46 -13.46
CA LYS A 298 -9.03 1.20 -12.93
C LYS A 298 -8.12 0.32 -12.08
N SER A 299 -8.70 -0.60 -11.31
CA SER A 299 -8.02 -1.60 -10.48
C SER A 299 -8.81 -2.90 -10.55
N SER A 300 -8.15 -4.01 -10.23
CA SER A 300 -8.81 -5.28 -9.95
C SER A 300 -8.88 -5.50 -8.45
N SER A 301 -9.78 -6.37 -8.02
CA SER A 301 -9.89 -6.79 -6.63
C SER A 301 -10.00 -8.30 -6.51
N MET A 302 -9.50 -8.85 -5.41
CA MET A 302 -9.42 -10.28 -5.16
C MET A 302 -9.70 -10.56 -3.69
N LEU A 303 -10.51 -11.57 -3.41
CA LEU A 303 -10.67 -12.18 -2.09
C LEU A 303 -9.88 -13.47 -2.05
N VAL A 304 -8.98 -13.59 -1.07
CA VAL A 304 -8.21 -14.83 -0.84
C VAL A 304 -8.38 -15.29 0.60
N GLU A 305 -8.26 -16.59 0.81
CA GLU A 305 -8.28 -17.19 2.15
C GLU A 305 -7.23 -16.58 3.09
N LEU A 306 -7.60 -16.36 4.36
CA LEU A 306 -6.64 -16.10 5.42
C LEU A 306 -6.02 -17.42 5.89
N LEU A 307 -4.73 -17.60 5.59
CA LEU A 307 -3.99 -18.80 6.01
C LEU A 307 -3.58 -18.71 7.49
N PRO A 308 -3.62 -19.84 8.24
CA PRO A 308 -3.11 -19.90 9.60
C PRO A 308 -1.58 -19.89 9.64
N GLY A 309 -1.03 -19.70 10.84
CA GLY A 309 0.40 -19.82 11.10
C GLY A 309 1.12 -18.48 11.28
N GLN A 310 2.44 -18.58 11.45
CA GLN A 310 3.33 -17.43 11.65
C GLN A 310 4.40 -17.40 10.57
N THR A 311 4.86 -16.21 10.20
CA THR A 311 5.91 -16.12 9.20
C THR A 311 7.26 -16.64 9.74
N ILE A 312 8.12 -17.18 8.87
CA ILE A 312 9.48 -17.57 9.26
C ILE A 312 10.24 -16.39 9.88
N GLN A 313 10.00 -15.18 9.38
CA GLN A 313 10.56 -13.95 9.96
C GLN A 313 10.12 -13.75 11.42
N ASP A 314 8.82 -13.86 11.70
CA ASP A 314 8.30 -13.64 13.05
C ASP A 314 8.80 -14.71 14.01
N LEU A 315 8.87 -15.97 13.58
CA LEU A 315 9.43 -17.07 14.35
C LEU A 315 10.91 -16.82 14.68
N ALA A 316 11.69 -16.37 13.70
CA ALA A 316 13.11 -16.04 13.88
C ALA A 316 13.33 -14.88 14.87
N VAL A 317 12.36 -13.97 15.01
CA VAL A 317 12.43 -12.82 15.92
C VAL A 317 11.84 -13.15 17.31
N ALA A 318 10.84 -14.03 17.38
CA ALA A 318 10.13 -14.38 18.60
C ALA A 318 11.01 -15.14 19.62
N GLY A 319 12.01 -15.88 19.14
CA GLY A 319 12.99 -16.58 19.98
C GLY A 319 12.61 -18.01 20.36
N ASP A 320 11.53 -18.57 19.82
CA ASP A 320 11.21 -20.00 19.94
C ASP A 320 12.04 -20.81 18.91
N LEU A 321 13.20 -21.28 19.34
CA LEU A 321 14.16 -21.96 18.47
C LEU A 321 13.68 -23.36 18.03
N GLU A 322 12.90 -24.05 18.86
CA GLU A 322 12.38 -25.38 18.51
C GLU A 322 11.32 -25.27 17.42
N LEU A 323 10.40 -24.31 17.59
CA LEU A 323 9.38 -24.04 16.59
C LEU A 323 9.99 -23.52 15.28
N LEU A 324 10.99 -22.65 15.36
CA LEU A 324 11.74 -22.18 14.21
C LEU A 324 12.42 -23.34 13.47
N GLN A 325 13.08 -24.25 14.19
CA GLN A 325 13.76 -25.39 13.55
C GLN A 325 12.78 -26.29 12.80
N ARG A 326 11.61 -26.55 13.40
CA ARG A 326 10.51 -27.29 12.73
C ARG A 326 10.05 -26.57 11.46
N ALA A 327 9.85 -25.26 11.55
CA ALA A 327 9.44 -24.43 10.42
C ALA A 327 10.47 -24.43 9.27
N LEU A 328 11.77 -24.28 9.58
CA LEU A 328 12.85 -24.33 8.58
C LEU A 328 12.96 -25.70 7.92
N THR A 329 12.77 -26.77 8.70
CA THR A 329 12.76 -28.14 8.18
C THR A 329 11.60 -28.34 7.21
N ALA A 330 10.38 -27.94 7.61
CA ALA A 330 9.21 -28.00 6.75
C ALA A 330 9.40 -27.15 5.47
N GLN A 331 9.97 -25.95 5.60
CA GLN A 331 10.30 -25.08 4.45
C GLN A 331 11.22 -25.77 3.45
N CYS A 332 12.33 -26.37 3.91
CA CYS A 332 13.28 -27.05 3.04
C CYS A 332 12.64 -28.28 2.36
N LEU A 333 11.83 -29.05 3.08
CA LEU A 333 11.12 -30.21 2.52
C LEU A 333 10.11 -29.78 1.44
N THR A 334 9.31 -28.74 1.72
CA THR A 334 8.36 -28.19 0.76
C THR A 334 9.06 -27.64 -0.49
N ALA A 335 10.12 -26.86 -0.31
CA ALA A 335 10.91 -26.31 -1.43
C ALA A 335 11.53 -27.43 -2.28
N ALA A 336 12.10 -28.47 -1.64
CA ALA A 336 12.67 -29.61 -2.35
C ALA A 336 11.63 -30.36 -3.18
N ALA A 337 10.45 -30.62 -2.61
CA ALA A 337 9.37 -31.32 -3.30
C ALA A 337 8.90 -30.53 -4.53
N LEU A 338 8.74 -29.20 -4.39
CA LEU A 338 8.35 -28.31 -5.48
C LEU A 338 9.38 -28.24 -6.59
N TRP A 339 10.64 -27.97 -6.21
CA TRP A 339 11.73 -27.86 -7.16
C TRP A 339 11.95 -29.17 -7.89
N GLN A 340 11.88 -30.31 -7.21
CA GLN A 340 11.98 -31.63 -7.85
C GLN A 340 10.82 -31.90 -8.81
N ARG A 341 9.59 -31.48 -8.48
CA ARG A 341 8.40 -31.69 -9.30
C ARG A 341 8.35 -30.79 -10.54
N THR A 342 8.95 -29.61 -10.46
CA THR A 342 8.93 -28.58 -11.52
C THR A 342 10.25 -28.46 -12.26
N LEU A 343 11.23 -29.30 -11.94
CA LEU A 343 12.52 -29.32 -12.60
C LEU A 343 12.36 -29.61 -14.09
N SER A 344 12.87 -28.70 -14.92
CA SER A 344 13.07 -28.91 -16.35
C SER A 344 14.52 -28.62 -16.71
N HIS A 345 15.14 -29.44 -17.55
CA HIS A 345 16.52 -29.27 -18.00
C HIS A 345 16.68 -28.21 -19.10
N ASP A 346 15.83 -27.18 -19.06
CA ASP A 346 15.92 -26.02 -19.94
C ASP A 346 16.91 -25.03 -19.32
N PRO A 347 18.04 -24.72 -19.99
CA PRO A 347 18.99 -23.76 -19.46
C PRO A 347 18.39 -22.36 -19.42
N ILE A 348 18.61 -21.62 -18.32
CA ILE A 348 18.14 -20.24 -18.17
C ILE A 348 19.21 -19.32 -17.60
N ALA A 349 19.24 -18.07 -18.06
CA ALA A 349 20.05 -17.03 -17.46
C ALA A 349 19.47 -16.60 -16.09
N ALA A 350 20.34 -16.32 -15.11
CA ALA A 350 19.90 -15.86 -13.79
C ALA A 350 19.27 -14.45 -13.81
N GLY A 351 19.68 -13.59 -14.75
CA GLY A 351 19.10 -12.26 -14.96
C GLY A 351 19.21 -11.31 -13.76
N CYS A 352 20.21 -11.48 -12.91
CA CYS A 352 20.42 -10.69 -11.70
C CYS A 352 20.88 -9.26 -12.00
N MET A 353 21.81 -9.06 -12.93
CA MET A 353 22.34 -7.72 -13.25
C MET A 353 21.32 -6.84 -13.99
N PRO A 354 20.55 -7.34 -14.98
CA PRO A 354 19.43 -6.58 -15.55
C PRO A 354 18.42 -6.14 -14.49
N GLN A 355 18.09 -7.01 -13.54
CA GLN A 355 17.19 -6.67 -12.43
C GLN A 355 17.78 -5.62 -11.49
N LEU A 356 19.09 -5.67 -11.22
CA LEU A 356 19.80 -4.67 -10.43
C LEU A 356 19.73 -3.31 -11.13
N ARG A 357 20.10 -3.25 -12.43
CA ARG A 357 20.06 -2.04 -13.25
C ARG A 357 18.70 -1.38 -13.26
N ALA A 358 17.63 -2.16 -13.47
CA ALA A 358 16.26 -1.66 -13.49
C ALA A 358 15.83 -0.97 -12.19
N ARG A 359 16.53 -1.23 -11.08
CA ARG A 359 16.22 -0.66 -9.75
C ARG A 359 17.27 0.32 -9.25
N LEU A 360 18.35 0.54 -10.00
CA LEU A 360 19.46 1.39 -9.56
C LEU A 360 19.05 2.85 -9.40
N GLY A 361 18.20 3.37 -10.28
CA GLY A 361 17.69 4.75 -10.17
C GLY A 361 16.95 5.00 -8.86
N GLU A 362 16.12 4.05 -8.40
CA GLU A 362 15.43 4.12 -7.10
C GLU A 362 16.45 4.11 -5.94
N VAL A 363 17.49 3.27 -6.02
CA VAL A 363 18.56 3.21 -5.01
C VAL A 363 19.30 4.54 -4.91
N LEU A 364 19.69 5.13 -6.05
CA LEU A 364 20.43 6.39 -6.08
C LEU A 364 19.56 7.60 -5.70
N THR A 365 18.24 7.51 -5.88
CA THR A 365 17.30 8.53 -5.40
C THR A 365 17.31 8.59 -3.86
N VAL A 366 17.30 7.42 -3.20
CA VAL A 366 17.34 7.34 -1.73
C VAL A 366 18.75 7.60 -1.19
N HIS A 367 19.78 7.10 -1.90
CA HIS A 367 21.18 7.21 -1.51
C HIS A 367 22.02 7.87 -2.61
N PRO A 368 21.93 9.20 -2.82
CA PRO A 368 22.70 9.88 -3.87
C PRO A 368 24.21 9.69 -3.76
N ASN A 369 24.71 9.53 -2.52
CA ASN A 369 26.12 9.33 -2.22
C ASN A 369 26.66 7.94 -2.62
N PHE A 370 25.81 7.01 -3.08
CA PHE A 370 26.25 5.70 -3.54
C PHE A 370 26.93 5.76 -4.90
N ASP A 371 26.64 6.79 -5.70
CA ASP A 371 27.41 7.10 -6.90
C ASP A 371 28.68 7.90 -6.57
N ALA A 372 29.45 7.41 -5.60
CA ALA A 372 30.68 8.04 -5.17
C ALA A 372 31.77 7.93 -6.27
N PRO A 373 32.69 8.91 -6.35
CA PRO A 373 33.84 8.82 -7.24
C PRO A 373 34.72 7.60 -6.90
N PRO A 374 35.54 7.12 -7.85
CA PRO A 374 36.46 6.02 -7.62
C PRO A 374 37.32 6.27 -6.38
N ARG A 375 37.49 5.25 -5.55
CA ARG A 375 38.35 5.29 -4.37
C ARG A 375 39.45 4.23 -4.50
N SER A 376 40.46 4.29 -3.65
CA SER A 376 41.44 3.21 -3.52
C SER A 376 41.80 2.99 -2.06
N ILE A 377 42.21 1.77 -1.75
CA ILE A 377 42.88 1.42 -0.49
C ILE A 377 44.33 1.10 -0.87
N GLY A 378 45.23 2.06 -0.68
CA GLY A 378 46.59 1.97 -1.22
C GLY A 378 46.56 1.81 -2.74
N ALA A 379 47.15 0.72 -3.25
CA ALA A 379 47.18 0.39 -4.68
C ALA A 379 45.93 -0.35 -5.18
N GLN A 380 44.99 -0.72 -4.31
CA GLN A 380 43.79 -1.46 -4.69
C GLN A 380 42.65 -0.49 -5.04
N PRO A 381 42.23 -0.40 -6.32
CA PRO A 381 41.09 0.43 -6.69
C PRO A 381 39.79 -0.19 -6.17
N LEU A 382 38.92 0.65 -5.60
CA LEU A 382 37.53 0.33 -5.31
C LEU A 382 36.70 0.81 -6.50
N PRO A 383 36.13 -0.11 -7.30
CA PRO A 383 35.35 0.26 -8.47
C PRO A 383 34.11 1.06 -8.05
N ARG A 384 33.69 1.99 -8.92
CA ARG A 384 32.36 2.60 -8.81
C ARG A 384 31.30 1.50 -8.87
N LEU A 385 30.16 1.72 -8.23
CA LEU A 385 29.03 0.77 -8.26
C LEU A 385 28.68 0.37 -9.71
N GLU A 386 28.56 1.36 -10.59
CA GLU A 386 28.25 1.14 -12.02
C GLU A 386 29.30 0.26 -12.72
N ALA A 387 30.58 0.48 -12.43
CA ALA A 387 31.67 -0.30 -13.01
C ALA A 387 31.69 -1.73 -12.46
N ALA A 388 31.38 -1.92 -11.17
CA ALA A 388 31.25 -3.24 -10.56
C ALA A 388 30.07 -4.03 -11.16
N ILE A 389 28.93 -3.37 -11.38
CA ILE A 389 27.76 -3.96 -12.04
C ILE A 389 28.12 -4.38 -13.47
N ALA A 390 28.71 -3.47 -14.27
CA ALA A 390 29.07 -3.75 -15.65
C ALA A 390 30.12 -4.87 -15.78
N ALA A 391 31.06 -4.98 -14.84
CA ALA A 391 32.04 -6.06 -14.83
C ALA A 391 31.39 -7.41 -14.49
N ALA A 392 30.47 -7.45 -13.52
CA ALA A 392 29.74 -8.65 -13.15
C ALA A 392 28.74 -9.09 -14.24
N GLU A 393 28.13 -8.15 -14.95
CA GLU A 393 27.22 -8.40 -16.08
C GLU A 393 27.90 -9.17 -17.21
N LYS A 394 29.16 -8.82 -17.55
CA LYS A 394 29.97 -9.59 -18.53
C LYS A 394 30.24 -11.04 -18.11
N VAL A 395 30.25 -11.32 -16.81
CA VAL A 395 30.36 -12.68 -16.30
C VAL A 395 29.01 -13.38 -16.38
N GLU A 396 27.93 -12.71 -15.95
CA GLU A 396 26.56 -13.23 -16.02
C GLU A 396 26.13 -13.62 -17.44
N GLU A 397 26.49 -12.84 -18.46
CA GLU A 397 26.23 -13.14 -19.88
C GLU A 397 26.75 -14.52 -20.32
N LYS A 398 27.73 -15.09 -19.60
CA LYS A 398 28.34 -16.40 -19.89
C LYS A 398 27.86 -17.49 -18.94
N LEU A 399 26.99 -17.16 -17.98
CA LEU A 399 26.45 -18.09 -17.00
C LEU A 399 25.03 -18.49 -17.38
N SER A 400 24.76 -19.78 -17.28
CA SER A 400 23.40 -20.31 -17.37
C SER A 400 23.21 -21.30 -16.22
N ALA A 401 22.02 -21.29 -15.62
CA ALA A 401 21.56 -22.42 -14.84
C ALA A 401 21.34 -23.62 -15.78
N PRO A 402 21.71 -24.85 -15.37
CA PRO A 402 21.53 -26.04 -16.20
C PRO A 402 20.09 -26.58 -16.19
N PHE A 403 19.23 -26.04 -15.33
CA PHE A 403 17.82 -26.39 -15.24
C PHE A 403 17.01 -25.19 -14.72
N THR A 404 15.71 -25.21 -14.96
CA THR A 404 14.73 -24.31 -14.37
C THR A 404 13.89 -25.03 -13.34
N VAL A 405 13.39 -24.31 -12.34
CA VAL A 405 12.32 -24.76 -11.44
C VAL A 405 11.28 -23.66 -11.33
N TYR A 406 10.06 -24.01 -10.89
CA TYR A 406 9.06 -23.00 -10.59
C TYR A 406 9.37 -22.36 -9.24
N ILE A 407 9.79 -21.09 -9.28
CA ILE A 407 10.21 -20.33 -8.10
C ILE A 407 9.10 -19.42 -7.59
N HIS A 408 9.16 -19.05 -6.31
CA HIS A 408 8.28 -18.02 -5.74
C HIS A 408 8.59 -16.64 -6.33
N GLY A 409 9.87 -16.34 -6.57
CA GLY A 409 10.35 -15.08 -7.16
C GLY A 409 10.47 -13.91 -6.18
N ASP A 410 9.78 -13.96 -5.04
CA ASP A 410 9.85 -13.01 -3.91
C ASP A 410 9.91 -13.76 -2.57
N TYR A 411 10.81 -14.74 -2.50
CA TYR A 411 10.94 -15.72 -1.41
C TYR A 411 11.49 -15.12 -0.10
N ASN A 412 10.92 -14.02 0.38
CA ASN A 412 11.28 -13.42 1.65
C ASN A 412 10.74 -14.26 2.83
N SER A 413 11.42 -14.25 3.96
CA SER A 413 10.98 -14.99 5.16
C SER A 413 9.64 -14.53 5.73
N ASN A 414 9.14 -13.34 5.37
CA ASN A 414 7.81 -12.86 5.72
C ASN A 414 6.70 -13.26 4.74
N ASN A 415 7.04 -13.92 3.61
CA ASN A 415 6.09 -14.47 2.64
C ASN A 415 5.87 -15.98 2.80
N ILE A 416 6.50 -16.58 3.81
CA ILE A 416 6.48 -18.00 4.10
C ILE A 416 5.89 -18.17 5.49
N LEU A 417 4.69 -18.73 5.58
CA LEU A 417 4.02 -19.01 6.85
C LEU A 417 4.20 -20.47 7.20
N TYR A 418 4.36 -20.73 8.49
CA TYR A 418 4.37 -22.07 9.06
C TYR A 418 3.17 -22.23 9.98
N ASP A 419 2.32 -23.21 9.66
CA ASP A 419 1.22 -23.65 10.50
C ASP A 419 1.70 -24.81 11.40
N PRO A 420 1.87 -24.59 12.71
CA PRO A 420 2.31 -25.63 13.63
C PRO A 420 1.28 -26.72 13.89
N ALA A 421 -0.01 -26.46 13.64
CA ALA A 421 -1.08 -27.42 13.85
C ALA A 421 -1.11 -28.48 12.73
N ALA A 422 -0.93 -28.03 11.48
CA ALA A 422 -0.85 -28.92 10.32
C ALA A 422 0.59 -29.35 9.96
N ASP A 423 1.60 -28.81 10.66
CA ASP A 423 3.03 -28.98 10.36
C ASP A 423 3.35 -28.67 8.88
N ARG A 424 2.83 -27.54 8.39
CA ARG A 424 2.80 -27.21 6.96
C ARG A 424 3.28 -25.80 6.67
N ILE A 425 3.85 -25.63 5.50
CA ILE A 425 4.22 -24.33 4.94
C ILE A 425 3.15 -23.80 4.00
N HIS A 426 2.90 -22.50 4.09
CA HIS A 426 2.08 -21.74 3.17
C HIS A 426 2.88 -20.61 2.51
N TYR A 427 2.61 -20.33 1.22
CA TYR A 427 3.21 -19.20 0.50
C TYR A 427 2.18 -18.12 0.19
N ILE A 428 2.58 -16.86 0.36
CA ILE A 428 1.77 -15.68 0.05
C ILE A 428 2.55 -14.72 -0.86
N ASP A 429 1.85 -13.78 -1.50
CA ASP A 429 2.44 -12.79 -2.42
C ASP A 429 3.11 -13.42 -3.67
N LEU A 430 2.34 -14.29 -4.35
CA LEU A 430 2.82 -15.15 -5.43
C LEU A 430 2.90 -14.46 -6.80
N HIS A 431 2.73 -13.14 -6.88
CA HIS A 431 2.70 -12.39 -8.14
C HIS A 431 4.03 -12.43 -8.93
N ARG A 432 5.15 -12.75 -8.28
CA ARG A 432 6.48 -12.86 -8.92
C ARG A 432 6.86 -14.27 -9.36
N SER A 433 6.01 -15.28 -9.11
CA SER A 433 6.34 -16.66 -9.45
C SER A 433 6.48 -16.85 -10.97
N ALA A 434 7.44 -17.69 -11.35
CA ALA A 434 7.82 -18.00 -12.72
C ALA A 434 8.74 -19.23 -12.76
N ASP A 435 8.91 -19.84 -13.93
CA ASP A 435 9.99 -20.80 -14.16
C ASP A 435 11.31 -20.06 -14.29
N ALA A 436 12.27 -20.30 -13.39
CA ALA A 436 13.54 -19.59 -13.36
C ALA A 436 14.65 -20.36 -12.62
N ASP A 437 15.81 -19.71 -12.48
CA ASP A 437 16.94 -20.18 -11.67
C ASP A 437 16.59 -20.10 -10.18
N LEU A 438 16.77 -21.21 -9.45
CA LEU A 438 16.54 -21.30 -8.01
C LEU A 438 17.44 -20.35 -7.20
N ALA A 439 18.58 -19.90 -7.76
CA ALA A 439 19.44 -18.88 -7.15
C ALA A 439 18.68 -17.57 -6.83
N GLN A 440 17.59 -17.27 -7.53
CA GLN A 440 16.74 -16.14 -7.23
C GLN A 440 16.06 -16.27 -5.85
N ASP A 441 15.35 -17.37 -5.58
CA ASP A 441 14.68 -17.60 -4.30
C ASP A 441 15.70 -17.67 -3.15
N VAL A 442 16.83 -18.34 -3.38
CA VAL A 442 17.93 -18.45 -2.40
C VAL A 442 18.47 -17.08 -2.02
N SER A 443 18.82 -16.26 -3.00
CA SER A 443 19.37 -14.93 -2.72
C SER A 443 18.34 -13.96 -2.12
N VAL A 444 17.06 -14.07 -2.47
CA VAL A 444 15.99 -13.26 -1.87
C VAL A 444 15.80 -13.65 -0.40
N PHE A 445 15.70 -14.95 -0.10
CA PHE A 445 15.52 -15.43 1.26
C PHE A 445 16.68 -15.03 2.18
N MET A 446 17.91 -15.28 1.74
CA MET A 446 19.10 -14.94 2.51
C MET A 446 19.16 -13.44 2.83
N ILE A 447 18.89 -12.57 1.85
CA ILE A 447 18.93 -11.12 2.08
C ILE A 447 17.71 -10.62 2.85
N SER A 448 16.54 -11.27 2.75
CA SER A 448 15.37 -10.90 3.54
C SER A 448 15.63 -11.01 5.05
N ASN A 449 16.37 -12.02 5.48
CA ASN A 449 16.80 -12.19 6.87
C ASN A 449 17.99 -11.28 7.24
N PHE A 450 18.94 -11.10 6.32
CA PHE A 450 20.08 -10.21 6.53
C PHE A 450 19.64 -8.76 6.76
N ARG A 451 18.70 -8.25 5.96
CA ARG A 451 18.29 -6.84 5.94
C ARG A 451 17.39 -6.43 7.10
N LEU A 452 17.00 -7.34 7.98
CA LEU A 452 16.25 -6.97 9.18
C LEU A 452 17.11 -6.04 10.03
N PRO A 453 16.62 -4.86 10.45
CA PRO A 453 17.39 -3.87 11.22
C PRO A 453 17.49 -4.26 12.71
N ILE A 454 17.80 -5.53 12.97
CA ILE A 454 18.03 -6.09 14.31
C ILE A 454 19.54 -6.07 14.55
N PHE A 455 20.02 -5.46 15.62
CA PHE A 455 21.46 -5.33 15.89
C PHE A 455 21.89 -6.04 17.18
N ASP A 456 20.98 -6.80 17.77
CA ASP A 456 21.26 -7.69 18.90
C ASP A 456 22.03 -8.94 18.44
N ALA A 457 23.09 -9.30 19.18
CA ALA A 457 24.01 -10.37 18.80
C ALA A 457 23.37 -11.76 18.88
N GLU A 458 22.45 -11.99 19.82
CA GLU A 458 21.78 -13.29 19.96
C GLU A 458 20.81 -13.52 18.80
N ARG A 459 19.92 -12.56 18.54
CA ARG A 459 18.99 -12.62 17.40
C ARG A 459 19.72 -12.64 16.05
N ARG A 460 20.87 -11.96 15.93
CA ARG A 460 21.70 -12.06 14.72
C ARG A 460 22.30 -13.44 14.52
N ARG A 461 22.69 -14.15 15.58
CA ARG A 461 23.12 -15.55 15.45
C ARG A 461 21.99 -16.42 14.90
N VAL A 462 20.76 -16.24 15.39
CA VAL A 462 19.58 -16.96 14.87
C VAL A 462 19.36 -16.66 13.38
N LEU A 463 19.34 -15.39 12.99
CA LEU A 463 19.17 -15.00 11.58
C LEU A 463 20.32 -15.52 10.69
N ASN A 464 21.56 -15.52 11.19
CA ASN A 464 22.69 -16.09 10.47
C ASN A 464 22.53 -17.61 10.29
N THR A 465 22.02 -18.34 11.29
CA THR A 465 21.68 -19.76 11.16
C THR A 465 20.61 -19.99 10.09
N VAL A 466 19.51 -19.23 10.12
CA VAL A 466 18.44 -19.31 9.10
C VAL A 466 19.00 -19.14 7.68
N ILE A 467 19.90 -18.17 7.49
CA ILE A 467 20.56 -17.91 6.20
C ILE A 467 21.42 -19.10 5.75
N VAL A 468 22.24 -19.62 6.65
CA VAL A 468 23.20 -20.70 6.35
C VAL A 468 22.46 -22.01 6.07
N GLU A 469 21.48 -22.38 6.90
CA GLU A 469 20.72 -23.62 6.72
C GLU A 469 20.02 -23.67 5.36
N PHE A 470 19.35 -22.58 4.96
CA PHE A 470 18.66 -22.54 3.67
C PHE A 470 19.65 -22.55 2.49
N PHE A 471 20.79 -21.88 2.62
CA PHE A 471 21.84 -21.92 1.60
C PHE A 471 22.43 -23.33 1.44
N ASP A 472 22.75 -24.01 2.54
CA ASP A 472 23.32 -25.36 2.52
C ASP A 472 22.33 -26.39 1.95
N PHE A 473 21.04 -26.24 2.29
CA PHE A 473 19.96 -26.98 1.67
C PHE A 473 19.95 -26.80 0.14
N ALA A 474 19.88 -25.56 -0.34
CA ALA A 474 19.75 -25.27 -1.76
C ALA A 474 21.01 -25.65 -2.54
N ARG A 475 22.20 -25.45 -1.96
CA ARG A 475 23.48 -25.92 -2.52
C ARG A 475 23.50 -27.43 -2.67
N SER A 476 23.02 -28.16 -1.66
CA SER A 476 22.93 -29.62 -1.71
C SER A 476 21.93 -30.09 -2.77
N PHE A 477 20.81 -29.38 -2.93
CA PHE A 477 19.85 -29.66 -4.01
C PHE A 477 20.49 -29.44 -5.38
N ALA A 478 21.09 -28.27 -5.63
CA ALA A 478 21.75 -27.95 -6.90
C ALA A 478 22.86 -28.95 -7.25
N ALA A 479 23.69 -29.33 -6.27
CA ALA A 479 24.75 -30.32 -6.47
C ALA A 479 24.20 -31.70 -6.89
N LYS A 480 23.07 -32.15 -6.32
CA LYS A 480 22.41 -33.40 -6.72
C LYS A 480 21.91 -33.38 -8.16
N GLN A 481 21.57 -32.20 -8.68
CA GLN A 481 21.15 -32.00 -10.07
C GLN A 481 22.34 -31.70 -11.02
N GLY A 482 23.57 -31.79 -10.53
CA GLY A 482 24.78 -31.56 -11.34
C GLY A 482 25.10 -30.09 -11.63
N ASP A 483 24.51 -29.15 -10.89
CA ASP A 483 24.75 -27.72 -11.10
C ASP A 483 26.01 -27.24 -10.38
N THR A 484 27.10 -27.19 -11.14
CA THR A 484 28.41 -26.76 -10.66
C THR A 484 28.56 -25.24 -10.54
N THR A 485 27.66 -24.47 -11.14
CA THR A 485 27.76 -23.01 -11.26
C THR A 485 26.75 -22.27 -10.38
N PHE A 486 26.07 -23.00 -9.50
CA PHE A 486 25.12 -22.48 -8.53
C PHE A 486 25.68 -21.32 -7.67
N GLU A 487 26.83 -21.51 -7.03
CA GLU A 487 27.35 -20.54 -6.05
C GLU A 487 27.70 -19.18 -6.66
N ILE A 488 28.19 -19.13 -7.91
CA ILE A 488 28.49 -17.87 -8.60
C ILE A 488 27.22 -17.11 -8.99
N ARG A 489 26.15 -17.83 -9.38
CA ARG A 489 24.85 -17.22 -9.67
C ARG A 489 24.16 -16.74 -8.39
N VAL A 490 24.27 -17.48 -7.28
CA VAL A 490 23.82 -17.00 -5.97
C VAL A 490 24.58 -15.74 -5.54
N ALA A 491 25.90 -15.65 -5.78
CA ALA A 491 26.67 -14.43 -5.47
C ALA A 491 26.14 -13.20 -6.23
N LEU A 492 25.81 -13.34 -7.52
CA LEU A 492 25.17 -12.29 -8.32
C LEU A 492 23.78 -11.91 -7.76
N GLY A 493 22.97 -12.92 -7.42
CA GLY A 493 21.65 -12.72 -6.81
C GLY A 493 21.72 -11.98 -5.46
N LEU A 494 22.68 -12.34 -4.62
CA LEU A 494 22.93 -11.71 -3.31
C LEU A 494 23.39 -10.26 -3.48
N ALA A 495 24.29 -9.99 -4.43
CA ALA A 495 24.72 -8.64 -4.75
C ALA A 495 23.54 -7.76 -5.21
N ARG A 496 22.72 -8.27 -6.14
CA ARG A 496 21.47 -7.61 -6.58
C ARG A 496 20.56 -7.34 -5.38
N SER A 497 20.29 -8.34 -4.56
CA SER A 497 19.38 -8.20 -3.42
C SER A 497 19.91 -7.22 -2.36
N LEU A 498 21.21 -7.23 -2.06
CA LEU A 498 21.84 -6.29 -1.11
C LEU A 498 21.73 -4.85 -1.60
N VAL A 499 22.16 -4.58 -2.84
CA VAL A 499 22.14 -3.23 -3.41
C VAL A 499 20.70 -2.72 -3.50
N THR A 500 19.79 -3.51 -4.07
CA THR A 500 18.40 -3.06 -4.28
C THR A 500 17.59 -2.95 -2.99
N SER A 501 17.93 -3.69 -1.93
CA SER A 501 17.25 -3.55 -0.63
C SER A 501 17.54 -2.23 0.06
N THR A 502 18.65 -1.56 -0.26
CA THR A 502 19.03 -0.26 0.35
C THR A 502 18.01 0.84 0.08
N ARG A 503 17.22 0.77 -1.01
CA ARG A 503 16.15 1.74 -1.30
C ARG A 503 15.06 1.82 -0.23
N PHE A 504 15.06 0.87 0.71
CA PHE A 504 14.11 0.83 1.81
C PHE A 504 14.75 0.99 3.18
N GLU A 505 16.04 1.32 3.24
CA GLU A 505 16.80 1.50 4.48
C GLU A 505 17.42 2.89 4.50
N LEU A 506 17.04 3.71 5.48
CA LEU A 506 17.51 5.09 5.63
C LEU A 506 18.72 5.20 6.56
N SER A 507 19.02 4.17 7.35
CA SER A 507 20.23 4.11 8.17
C SER A 507 21.46 4.11 7.28
N GLU A 508 22.16 5.25 7.23
CA GLU A 508 23.35 5.42 6.40
C GLU A 508 24.40 4.35 6.68
N ARG A 509 24.63 4.02 7.96
CA ARG A 509 25.60 3.00 8.37
C ARG A 509 25.23 1.63 7.80
N PHE A 510 23.97 1.21 7.96
CA PHE A 510 23.53 -0.11 7.55
C PHE A 510 23.40 -0.23 6.02
N SER A 511 22.89 0.81 5.36
CA SER A 511 22.84 0.90 3.89
C SER A 511 24.23 0.89 3.26
N ARG A 512 25.21 1.59 3.83
CA ARG A 512 26.62 1.52 3.37
C ARG A 512 27.22 0.12 3.56
N GLN A 513 26.89 -0.57 4.64
CA GLN A 513 27.35 -1.95 4.86
C GLN A 513 26.76 -2.92 3.83
N MET A 514 25.47 -2.81 3.53
CA MET A 514 24.80 -3.56 2.46
C MET A 514 25.43 -3.29 1.10
N LEU A 515 25.61 -2.02 0.74
CA LEU A 515 26.26 -1.61 -0.51
C LEU A 515 27.68 -2.19 -0.62
N SER A 516 28.48 -2.05 0.43
CA SER A 516 29.88 -2.51 0.43
C SER A 516 29.98 -4.02 0.26
N ARG A 517 29.09 -4.79 0.90
CA ARG A 517 28.97 -6.25 0.71
C ARG A 517 28.50 -6.60 -0.70
N GLY A 518 27.56 -5.83 -1.26
CA GLY A 518 27.12 -5.98 -2.65
C GLY A 518 28.27 -5.76 -3.64
N ILE A 519 29.00 -4.64 -3.53
CA ILE A 519 30.17 -4.32 -4.37
C ILE A 519 31.25 -5.39 -4.21
N TYR A 520 31.49 -5.87 -2.98
CA TYR A 520 32.43 -6.95 -2.72
C TYR A 520 32.07 -8.23 -3.50
N LEU A 521 30.81 -8.65 -3.44
CA LEU A 521 30.33 -9.82 -4.19
C LEU A 521 30.44 -9.62 -5.70
N LEU A 522 30.03 -8.46 -6.24
CA LEU A 522 30.20 -8.13 -7.66
C LEU A 522 31.67 -8.20 -8.09
N SER A 523 32.57 -7.63 -7.28
CA SER A 523 34.01 -7.61 -7.56
C SER A 523 34.62 -9.00 -7.48
N ARG A 524 34.16 -9.85 -6.55
CA ARG A 524 34.58 -11.26 -6.44
C ARG A 524 34.14 -12.08 -7.66
N VAL A 525 32.92 -11.88 -8.14
CA VAL A 525 32.43 -12.55 -9.35
C VAL A 525 33.20 -12.07 -10.57
N ALA A 526 33.34 -10.75 -10.76
CA ALA A 526 34.07 -10.16 -11.89
C ALA A 526 35.56 -10.53 -11.91
N GLY A 527 36.19 -10.66 -10.72
CA GLY A 527 37.59 -11.05 -10.58
C GLY A 527 37.85 -12.56 -10.67
N HIS A 528 36.80 -13.39 -10.75
CA HIS A 528 36.95 -14.84 -10.90
C HIS A 528 37.34 -15.18 -12.35
N GLY A 529 38.64 -15.19 -12.63
CA GLY A 529 39.19 -15.46 -13.97
C GLY A 529 39.28 -16.94 -14.36
N GLY A 530 38.80 -17.86 -13.52
CA GLY A 530 38.83 -19.32 -13.75
C GLY A 530 37.48 -19.90 -14.16
N ASP A 531 37.40 -21.23 -14.21
CA ASP A 531 36.14 -21.96 -14.42
C ASP A 531 35.10 -21.54 -13.35
N PRO A 532 33.90 -21.05 -13.75
CA PRO A 532 32.81 -20.75 -12.84
C PRO A 532 32.49 -21.84 -11.81
N ALA A 533 32.71 -23.13 -12.15
CA ALA A 533 32.53 -24.26 -11.22
C ALA A 533 33.47 -24.22 -9.99
N GLY A 534 34.61 -23.54 -10.13
CA GLY A 534 35.59 -23.33 -9.05
C GLY A 534 35.22 -22.19 -8.10
N PHE A 535 34.19 -21.40 -8.40
CA PHE A 535 33.80 -20.29 -7.53
C PHE A 535 33.23 -20.82 -6.21
N ARG A 536 33.58 -20.16 -5.10
CA ARG A 536 33.03 -20.44 -3.77
C ARG A 536 32.48 -19.16 -3.15
N LEU A 537 31.22 -19.19 -2.75
CA LEU A 537 30.53 -18.07 -2.15
C LEU A 537 31.13 -17.77 -0.77
N PRO A 538 31.57 -16.53 -0.49
CA PRO A 538 31.99 -16.14 0.85
C PRO A 538 30.76 -15.93 1.74
N VAL A 539 30.22 -17.01 2.32
CA VAL A 539 28.98 -16.98 3.14
C VAL A 539 29.06 -15.96 4.28
N ALA A 540 30.22 -15.77 4.89
CA ALA A 540 30.43 -14.75 5.92
C ALA A 540 30.11 -13.30 5.44
N ALA A 541 30.16 -13.03 4.14
CA ALA A 541 29.81 -11.73 3.57
C ALA A 541 28.31 -11.42 3.64
N VAL A 542 27.46 -12.42 3.91
CA VAL A 542 26.00 -12.29 4.02
C VAL A 542 25.46 -12.66 5.40
N CYS A 543 26.35 -12.82 6.38
CA CYS A 543 26.02 -12.85 7.79
C CYS A 543 26.33 -11.47 8.42
N TYR A 544 25.52 -11.01 9.37
CA TYR A 544 25.73 -9.70 10.01
C TYR A 544 26.73 -9.77 11.16
#